data_AF-A0A842QXT7-F1
#
_entry.id   AF-A0A842QXT7-F1
#
_cell.length_a   1.000
_cell.length_b   1.000
_cell.length_c   1.000
_cell.angle_alpha   90.00
_cell.angle_beta   90.00
_cell.angle_gamma   90.00
#
_symmetry.space_group_name_H-M   'P 1'
#
loop_
_entity.id
_entity.type
_entity.pdbx_description
1 polymer ?
#
loop_
_entity_poly.entity_id
_entity_poly.type
_entity_poly.pdbx_seq_one_letter_code
_entity_poly.pdbx_strand_id
1 'polypeptide(L)'
;MEQGEKKKELVEKFKQEYELRKKKIHDISIVLFCIAIGLAITAVVVGAGGGGLYTGFHIGSFLGALFAGMGAGAAFMIGICIYASGKADTLVPYIKKRLRQVELSNTDNLMRAVDDEEETGDAEKPGSKSSEKVIIKEIVKVRCPYCRALVDVSEPICTECGGTL
;
A
#
# COMPACT_ATOMS: atom_id res chain seq x y z
N MET A 1 -18.65 14.87 -29.55
CA MET A 1 -19.25 13.69 -28.86
C MET A 1 -18.24 12.54 -28.68
N GLU A 2 -17.28 12.37 -29.59
CA GLU A 2 -16.28 11.28 -29.58
C GLU A 2 -15.39 11.20 -28.32
N GLN A 3 -15.02 12.33 -27.71
CA GLN A 3 -14.22 12.34 -26.47
C GLN A 3 -14.96 11.75 -25.25
N GLY A 4 -16.30 11.74 -25.26
CA GLY A 4 -17.10 11.20 -24.16
C GLY A 4 -17.07 9.67 -24.08
N GLU A 5 -16.99 9.00 -25.24
CA GLU A 5 -16.96 7.53 -25.30
C GLU A 5 -15.59 6.98 -24.87
N LYS A 6 -14.49 7.62 -25.29
CA LYS A 6 -13.13 7.24 -24.86
C LYS A 6 -12.95 7.33 -23.35
N LYS A 7 -13.54 8.34 -22.69
CA LYS A 7 -13.50 8.46 -21.22
C LYS A 7 -14.25 7.32 -20.52
N LYS A 8 -15.41 6.90 -21.05
CA LYS A 8 -16.18 5.78 -20.47
C LYS A 8 -15.43 4.45 -20.57
N GLU A 9 -14.81 4.17 -21.72
CA GLU A 9 -14.03 2.95 -21.93
C GLU A 9 -12.82 2.89 -20.98
N LEU A 10 -12.14 4.02 -20.78
CA LEU A 10 -11.00 4.11 -19.86
C LEU A 10 -11.41 3.81 -18.41
N VAL A 11 -12.54 4.37 -17.97
CA VAL A 11 -13.07 4.13 -16.61
C VAL A 11 -13.44 2.66 -16.39
N GLU A 12 -14.02 1.99 -17.40
CA GLU A 12 -14.33 0.56 -17.28
C GLU A 12 -13.08 -0.31 -17.20
N LYS A 13 -12.04 -0.01 -17.98
CA LYS A 13 -10.74 -0.72 -17.89
C LYS A 13 -10.12 -0.57 -16.49
N PHE A 14 -10.10 0.65 -15.94
CA PHE A 14 -9.60 0.87 -14.58
C PHE A 14 -10.41 0.12 -13.53
N LYS A 15 -11.74 0.09 -13.66
CA LYS A 15 -12.61 -0.64 -12.74
C LYS A 15 -12.34 -2.14 -12.78
N GLN A 16 -12.12 -2.72 -13.96
CA GLN A 16 -11.77 -4.13 -14.11
C GLN A 16 -10.39 -4.46 -13.51
N GLU A 17 -9.38 -3.63 -13.76
CA GLU A 17 -8.05 -3.83 -13.17
C GLU A 17 -8.09 -3.75 -11.64
N TYR A 18 -8.89 -2.83 -11.09
CA TYR A 18 -9.05 -2.68 -9.65
C TYR A 18 -9.67 -3.93 -9.01
N GLU A 19 -10.75 -4.47 -9.57
CA GLU A 19 -11.38 -5.70 -9.05
C GLU A 19 -10.43 -6.91 -9.16
N LEU A 20 -9.63 -7.00 -10.23
CA LEU A 20 -8.62 -8.04 -10.38
C LEU A 20 -7.53 -7.96 -9.30
N ARG A 21 -7.03 -6.75 -9.02
CA ARG A 21 -6.02 -6.53 -7.96
C ARG A 21 -6.59 -6.83 -6.58
N LYS A 22 -7.83 -6.43 -6.31
CA LYS A 22 -8.52 -6.71 -5.05
C LYS A 22 -8.61 -8.21 -4.78
N LYS A 23 -8.97 -9.01 -5.79
CA LYS A 23 -9.03 -10.48 -5.66
C LYS A 23 -7.66 -11.07 -5.34
N LYS A 24 -6.60 -10.65 -6.05
CA LYS A 24 -5.22 -11.10 -5.80
C LYS A 24 -4.74 -10.79 -4.37
N ILE A 25 -5.04 -9.60 -3.85
CA ILE A 25 -4.64 -9.23 -2.48
C ILE A 25 -5.33 -10.12 -1.45
N HIS A 26 -6.62 -10.42 -1.65
CA HIS A 26 -7.36 -11.30 -0.75
C HIS A 26 -6.78 -12.72 -0.75
N ASP A 27 -6.50 -13.28 -1.92
CA ASP A 27 -5.90 -14.61 -2.05
C ASP A 27 -4.52 -14.69 -1.39
N ILE A 28 -3.66 -13.68 -1.58
CA ILE A 28 -2.33 -13.61 -0.93
C ILE A 28 -2.48 -13.51 0.60
N SER A 29 -3.43 -12.72 1.10
CA SER A 29 -3.64 -12.59 2.54
C SER A 29 -4.05 -13.91 3.21
N ILE A 30 -4.89 -14.70 2.55
CA ILE A 30 -5.30 -16.04 3.02
C ILE A 30 -4.10 -16.98 3.07
N VAL A 31 -3.26 -17.00 2.03
CA VAL A 31 -2.08 -17.86 1.98
C VAL A 31 -1.09 -17.53 3.09
N LEU A 32 -0.81 -16.24 3.32
CA LEU A 32 0.07 -15.81 4.41
C LEU A 32 -0.47 -16.20 5.78
N PHE A 33 -1.80 -16.10 5.96
CA PHE A 33 -2.46 -16.51 7.18
C PHE A 33 -2.34 -18.02 7.44
N CYS A 34 -2.54 -18.85 6.40
CA CYS A 34 -2.36 -20.29 6.48
C CYS A 34 -0.92 -20.69 6.82
N ILE A 35 0.08 -20.01 6.23
CA ILE A 35 1.49 -20.24 6.53
C ILE A 35 1.79 -19.91 8.00
N ALA A 36 1.29 -18.77 8.50
CA ALA A 36 1.48 -18.37 9.90
C ALA A 36 0.89 -19.40 10.88
N ILE A 37 -0.30 -19.92 10.60
CA ILE A 37 -0.92 -20.99 11.40
C ILE A 37 -0.07 -22.27 11.34
N GLY A 38 0.37 -22.67 10.15
CA GLY A 38 1.20 -23.86 9.97
C GLY A 38 2.48 -23.78 10.81
N LEU A 39 3.19 -22.64 10.75
CA LEU A 39 4.39 -22.40 11.55
C LEU A 39 4.12 -22.40 13.05
N ALA A 40 3.00 -21.81 13.51
CA ALA A 40 2.62 -21.84 14.91
C ALA A 40 2.37 -23.27 15.42
N ILE A 41 1.68 -24.10 14.63
CA ILE A 41 1.44 -25.50 14.96
C ILE A 41 2.76 -26.29 15.02
N THR A 42 3.64 -26.11 14.03
CA THR A 42 4.95 -26.79 14.01
C THR A 42 5.79 -26.40 15.22
N ALA A 43 5.81 -25.12 15.61
CA ALA A 43 6.55 -24.66 16.78
C ALA A 43 6.03 -25.32 18.09
N VAL A 44 4.72 -25.48 18.24
CA VAL A 44 4.12 -26.17 19.40
C VAL A 44 4.50 -27.65 19.42
N VAL A 45 4.46 -28.34 18.27
CA VAL A 45 4.81 -29.77 18.19
C VAL A 45 6.30 -30.01 18.47
N VAL A 46 7.19 -29.19 17.90
CA VAL A 46 8.64 -29.32 18.11
C VAL A 46 9.03 -28.91 19.53
N GLY A 47 8.42 -27.85 20.07
CA GLY A 47 8.65 -27.41 21.46
C GLY A 47 8.17 -28.42 22.50
N ALA A 48 7.05 -29.11 22.26
CA ALA A 48 6.54 -30.14 23.17
C ALA A 48 7.28 -31.49 23.02
N GLY A 49 7.78 -31.82 21.83
CA GLY A 49 8.49 -33.08 21.56
C GLY A 49 9.97 -33.09 21.96
N GLY A 50 10.63 -31.92 22.02
CA GLY A 50 12.07 -31.81 22.26
C GLY A 50 12.55 -32.07 23.69
N GLY A 51 11.65 -32.07 24.69
CA GLY A 51 12.00 -32.36 26.09
C GLY A 51 11.85 -33.82 26.50
N GLY A 52 11.33 -34.68 25.62
CA GLY A 52 10.83 -36.02 25.98
C GLY A 52 11.87 -37.13 26.16
N LEU A 53 13.15 -36.88 25.91
CA LEU A 53 14.18 -37.91 26.10
C LEU A 53 14.62 -38.11 27.56
N TYR A 54 14.09 -37.34 28.53
CA TYR A 54 14.58 -37.39 29.92
C TYR A 54 13.62 -37.92 31.00
N THR A 55 12.31 -38.12 30.73
CA THR A 55 11.37 -38.51 31.81
C THR A 55 10.25 -39.45 31.33
N GLY A 56 10.60 -40.67 30.92
CA GLY A 56 9.63 -41.73 30.70
C GLY A 56 9.21 -42.40 32.00
N PHE A 57 8.12 -41.97 32.66
CA PHE A 57 7.27 -42.88 33.47
C PHE A 57 5.93 -42.32 34.01
N HIS A 58 5.58 -41.02 33.86
CA HIS A 58 4.32 -40.45 34.40
C HIS A 58 3.29 -40.01 33.34
N ILE A 59 3.43 -40.47 32.09
CA ILE A 59 2.91 -39.78 30.90
C ILE A 59 1.38 -39.91 30.65
N GLY A 60 0.70 -40.89 31.24
CA GLY A 60 -0.72 -41.15 30.96
C GLY A 60 -1.69 -40.01 31.31
N SER A 61 -1.50 -39.33 32.44
CA SER A 61 -2.38 -38.23 32.88
C SER A 61 -2.02 -36.88 32.28
N PHE A 62 -0.76 -36.69 31.87
CA PHE A 62 -0.28 -35.43 31.30
C PHE A 62 -0.67 -35.28 29.83
N LEU A 63 -0.71 -36.38 29.07
CA LEU A 63 -1.16 -36.36 27.67
C LEU A 63 -2.64 -35.96 27.57
N GLY A 64 -3.50 -36.46 28.47
CA GLY A 64 -4.93 -36.08 28.50
C GLY A 64 -5.16 -34.59 28.76
N ALA A 65 -4.37 -33.99 29.67
CA ALA A 65 -4.42 -32.55 29.93
C ALA A 65 -3.88 -31.71 28.76
N LEU A 66 -2.86 -32.21 28.05
CA LEU A 66 -2.34 -31.59 26.82
C LEU A 66 -3.38 -31.59 25.69
N PHE A 67 -4.09 -32.69 25.46
CA PHE A 67 -5.15 -32.76 24.44
C PHE A 67 -6.36 -31.88 24.78
N ALA A 68 -6.77 -31.84 26.06
CA ALA A 68 -7.82 -30.94 26.51
C ALA A 68 -7.42 -29.45 26.40
N GLY A 69 -6.15 -29.12 26.70
CA GLY A 69 -5.59 -27.78 26.54
C GLY A 69 -5.50 -27.32 25.08
N MET A 70 -5.13 -28.22 24.17
CA MET A 70 -5.09 -27.93 22.73
C MET A 70 -6.49 -27.70 22.14
N GLY A 71 -7.51 -28.42 22.61
CA GLY A 71 -8.91 -28.21 22.20
C GLY A 71 -9.43 -26.82 22.58
N ALA A 72 -9.12 -26.37 23.81
CA ALA A 72 -9.47 -25.02 24.27
C ALA A 72 -8.69 -23.92 23.51
N GLY A 73 -7.40 -24.17 23.21
CA GLY A 73 -6.56 -23.24 22.45
C GLY A 73 -7.04 -23.05 21.00
N ALA A 74 -7.46 -24.12 20.33
CA ALA A 74 -8.00 -24.05 18.97
C ALA A 74 -9.31 -23.27 18.90
N ALA A 75 -10.23 -23.47 19.85
CA ALA A 75 -11.48 -22.72 19.93
C ALA A 75 -11.26 -21.22 20.19
N PHE A 76 -10.27 -20.89 21.03
CA PHE A 76 -9.89 -19.50 21.30
C PHE A 76 -9.32 -18.80 20.05
N MET A 77 -8.45 -19.48 19.29
CA MET A 77 -7.90 -18.94 18.04
C MET A 77 -8.98 -18.76 16.97
N ILE A 78 -9.90 -19.72 16.81
CA ILE A 78 -11.06 -19.57 15.91
C ILE A 78 -11.91 -18.36 16.34
N GLY A 79 -12.13 -18.16 17.64
CA GLY A 79 -12.82 -16.99 18.18
C GLY A 79 -12.12 -15.67 17.83
N ILE A 80 -10.79 -15.61 17.93
CA ILE A 80 -10.00 -14.43 17.52
C ILE A 80 -10.10 -14.20 16.02
N CYS A 81 -10.05 -15.25 15.20
CA CYS A 81 -10.20 -15.14 13.75
C CYS A 81 -11.57 -14.57 13.37
N ILE A 82 -12.65 -15.07 13.97
CA ILE A 82 -14.02 -14.59 13.74
C ILE A 82 -14.16 -13.15 14.22
N TYR A 83 -13.62 -12.81 15.40
CA TYR A 83 -13.63 -11.45 15.94
C TYR A 83 -12.85 -10.46 15.06
N ALA A 84 -11.66 -10.85 14.58
CA ALA A 84 -10.85 -10.05 13.67
C ALA A 84 -11.54 -9.85 12.31
N SER A 85 -12.21 -10.90 11.81
CA SER A 85 -12.98 -10.84 10.57
C SER A 85 -14.18 -9.89 10.69
N GLY A 86 -14.91 -9.95 11.80
CA GLY A 86 -16.04 -9.02 12.05
C GLY A 86 -15.61 -7.56 12.19
N LYS A 87 -14.40 -7.28 12.66
CA LYS A 87 -13.83 -5.92 12.67
C LYS A 87 -13.27 -5.48 11.31
N ALA A 88 -12.85 -6.42 10.45
CA ALA A 88 -12.41 -6.07 9.11
C ALA A 88 -13.54 -5.40 8.30
N ASP A 89 -14.78 -5.86 8.47
CA ASP A 89 -15.95 -5.30 7.79
C ASP A 89 -16.27 -3.85 8.22
N THR A 90 -15.84 -3.42 9.40
CA THR A 90 -15.97 -2.02 9.85
C THR A 90 -14.78 -1.15 9.45
N LEU A 91 -13.59 -1.73 9.24
CA LEU A 91 -12.40 -1.00 8.80
C LEU A 91 -12.38 -0.74 7.28
N VAL A 92 -12.86 -1.70 6.49
CA VAL A 92 -12.96 -1.60 5.02
C VAL A 92 -13.72 -0.35 4.54
N PRO A 93 -14.90 0.03 5.08
CA PRO A 93 -15.58 1.25 4.66
C PRO A 93 -14.81 2.52 5.04
N TYR A 94 -14.07 2.51 6.15
CA TYR A 94 -13.26 3.65 6.58
C TYR A 94 -12.07 3.89 5.64
N ILE A 95 -11.35 2.81 5.28
CA ILE A 95 -10.25 2.86 4.32
C ILE A 95 -10.76 3.25 2.92
N LYS A 96 -11.90 2.69 2.50
CA LYS A 96 -12.54 3.03 1.22
C LYS A 96 -12.92 4.50 1.14
N LYS A 97 -13.35 5.12 2.25
CA LYS A 97 -13.68 6.55 2.29
C LYS A 97 -12.44 7.43 2.11
N ARG A 98 -11.32 7.09 2.75
CA ARG A 98 -10.04 7.81 2.52
C ARG A 98 -9.48 7.58 1.13
N LEU A 99 -9.57 6.38 0.59
CA LEU A 99 -9.05 6.07 -0.76
C LEU A 99 -9.79 6.88 -1.83
N ARG A 100 -11.13 7.00 -1.75
CA ARG A 100 -11.91 7.89 -2.64
C ARG A 100 -11.49 9.35 -2.52
N GLN A 101 -11.15 9.80 -1.32
CA GLN A 101 -10.77 11.19 -1.09
C GLN A 101 -9.42 11.51 -1.74
N VAL A 102 -8.49 10.54 -1.75
CA VAL A 102 -7.23 10.65 -2.48
C VAL A 102 -7.45 10.61 -3.98
N GLU A 103 -8.30 9.71 -4.50
CA GLU A 103 -8.63 9.65 -5.93
C GLU A 103 -9.25 10.96 -6.44
N LEU A 104 -10.22 11.52 -5.73
CA LEU A 104 -10.84 12.82 -6.06
C LEU A 104 -9.79 13.94 -6.13
N SER A 105 -8.86 13.99 -5.18
CA SER A 105 -7.80 14.99 -5.21
C SER A 105 -6.85 14.81 -6.40
N ASN A 106 -6.62 13.57 -6.83
CA ASN A 106 -5.71 13.28 -7.93
C ASN A 106 -6.37 13.54 -9.29
N THR A 107 -7.67 13.28 -9.43
CA THR A 107 -8.43 13.66 -10.64
C THR A 107 -8.57 15.16 -10.80
N ASP A 108 -8.76 15.90 -9.70
CA ASP A 108 -8.84 17.37 -9.75
C ASP A 108 -7.49 18.01 -10.14
N ASN A 109 -6.38 17.42 -9.69
CA ASN A 109 -5.04 17.85 -10.12
C ASN A 109 -4.77 17.52 -11.59
N LEU A 110 -5.27 16.37 -12.07
CA LEU A 110 -5.10 15.95 -13.45
C LEU A 110 -5.94 16.80 -14.42
N MET A 111 -7.18 17.15 -14.06
CA MET A 111 -8.01 18.03 -14.90
C MET A 111 -7.37 19.42 -15.03
N ARG A 112 -6.87 20.00 -13.93
CA ARG A 112 -6.15 21.28 -13.98
C ARG A 112 -4.90 21.22 -14.86
N ALA A 113 -4.12 20.14 -14.78
CA ALA A 113 -2.91 19.99 -15.60
C ALA A 113 -3.20 19.89 -17.10
N VAL A 114 -4.38 19.38 -17.49
CA VAL A 114 -4.78 19.29 -18.90
C VAL A 114 -5.29 20.64 -19.41
N ASP A 115 -5.96 21.42 -18.56
CA ASP A 115 -6.42 22.76 -18.92
C ASP A 115 -5.25 23.74 -19.13
N ASP A 116 -4.12 23.55 -18.43
CA ASP A 116 -2.91 24.39 -18.56
C ASP A 116 -2.08 24.10 -19.84
N GLU A 117 -2.27 22.96 -20.51
CA GLU A 117 -1.53 22.61 -21.75
C GLU A 117 -2.19 23.11 -23.05
N GLU A 118 -3.41 23.67 -22.99
CA GLU A 118 -4.13 24.13 -24.19
C GLU A 118 -3.81 25.60 -24.58
N GLU A 119 -3.01 26.33 -23.78
CA GLU A 119 -2.69 27.76 -24.01
C GLU A 119 -1.26 28.08 -24.51
N THR A 120 -0.44 27.11 -24.90
CA THR A 120 0.81 27.43 -25.63
C THR A 120 0.56 27.56 -27.13
N GLY A 121 -0.02 28.69 -27.49
CA GLY A 121 -0.06 29.21 -28.85
C GLY A 121 1.33 29.49 -29.40
N ASP A 122 1.45 29.25 -30.71
CA ASP A 122 2.66 29.32 -31.52
C ASP A 122 3.44 30.64 -31.34
N ALA A 123 4.66 30.54 -30.80
CA ALA A 123 5.63 31.62 -30.81
C ALA A 123 6.81 31.28 -31.74
N GLU A 124 6.96 32.12 -32.75
CA GLU A 124 7.89 32.05 -33.88
C GLU A 124 9.36 31.76 -33.51
N LYS A 125 9.96 30.97 -34.41
CA LYS A 125 11.40 30.77 -34.58
C LYS A 125 12.05 32.05 -35.12
N PRO A 126 13.19 32.50 -34.59
CA PRO A 126 14.27 32.80 -35.54
C PRO A 126 15.69 32.49 -35.04
N GLY A 127 16.54 32.13 -36.01
CA GLY A 127 17.85 32.78 -36.12
C GLY A 127 19.03 32.12 -35.42
N SER A 128 19.69 31.21 -36.12
CA SER A 128 21.01 30.68 -35.79
C SER A 128 22.08 31.78 -35.71
N LYS A 129 22.94 31.76 -34.68
CA LYS A 129 24.37 32.13 -34.79
C LYS A 129 25.16 31.72 -33.54
N SER A 130 26.26 31.02 -33.82
CA SER A 130 27.56 31.03 -33.12
C SER A 130 27.61 30.60 -31.64
N SER A 131 28.28 29.48 -31.45
CA SER A 131 28.61 28.77 -30.23
C SER A 131 29.39 29.61 -29.20
N GLU A 132 28.74 29.94 -28.10
CA GLU A 132 29.36 30.04 -26.78
C GLU A 132 28.69 28.99 -25.90
N LYS A 133 29.48 28.05 -25.38
CA LYS A 133 29.00 26.87 -24.67
C LYS A 133 28.57 27.29 -23.25
N VAL A 134 27.44 27.98 -23.15
CA VAL A 134 26.76 28.28 -21.89
C VAL A 134 26.22 26.97 -21.34
N ILE A 135 26.84 26.47 -20.28
CA ILE A 135 26.31 25.34 -19.50
C ILE A 135 25.09 25.87 -18.77
N ILE A 136 23.92 25.74 -19.39
CA ILE A 136 22.63 25.94 -18.72
C ILE A 136 22.52 24.79 -17.72
N LYS A 137 22.87 25.05 -16.45
CA LYS A 137 22.48 24.15 -15.37
C LYS A 137 20.96 24.22 -15.28
N GLU A 138 20.31 23.17 -15.73
CA GLU A 138 18.86 23.00 -15.61
C GLU A 138 18.51 23.06 -14.11
N ILE A 139 17.81 24.12 -13.72
CA ILE A 139 17.36 24.32 -12.34
C ILE A 139 16.13 23.45 -12.14
N VAL A 140 16.34 22.25 -11.60
CA VAL A 140 15.25 21.35 -11.24
C VAL A 140 14.58 21.87 -9.97
N LYS A 141 13.29 22.24 -10.08
CA LYS A 141 12.45 22.67 -8.95
C LYS A 141 11.72 21.46 -8.38
N VAL A 142 11.83 21.25 -7.07
CA VAL A 142 11.11 20.19 -6.34
C VAL A 142 10.15 20.79 -5.31
N ARG A 143 9.12 20.04 -4.90
CA ARG A 143 8.19 20.50 -3.86
C ARG A 143 8.68 20.10 -2.47
N CYS A 144 8.74 21.06 -1.55
CA CYS A 144 9.08 20.81 -0.15
C CYS A 144 8.06 19.85 0.50
N PRO A 145 8.49 18.79 1.22
CA PRO A 145 7.57 17.84 1.85
C PRO A 145 6.74 18.43 3.00
N TYR A 146 7.23 19.51 3.63
CA TYR A 146 6.56 20.15 4.76
C TYR A 146 5.51 21.20 4.35
N CYS A 147 5.90 22.23 3.59
CA CYS A 147 5.01 23.35 3.22
C CYS A 147 4.50 23.32 1.77
N ARG A 148 5.01 22.40 0.93
CA ARG A 148 4.70 22.27 -0.51
C ARG A 148 5.11 23.45 -1.39
N ALA A 149 5.94 24.37 -0.89
CA ALA A 149 6.57 25.39 -1.71
C ALA A 149 7.50 24.75 -2.78
N LEU A 150 7.67 25.43 -3.92
CA LEU A 150 8.62 25.07 -4.96
C LEU A 150 10.01 25.60 -4.56
N VAL A 151 10.98 24.71 -4.45
CA VAL A 151 12.34 25.00 -4.01
C VAL A 151 13.36 24.36 -4.95
N ASP A 152 14.50 25.03 -5.10
CA ASP A 152 15.58 24.56 -5.96
C ASP A 152 16.40 23.47 -5.25
N VAL A 153 16.68 22.36 -5.95
CA VAL A 153 17.41 21.19 -5.39
C VAL A 153 18.84 21.55 -4.93
N SER A 154 19.38 22.68 -5.36
CA SER A 154 20.70 23.14 -4.95
C SER A 154 20.80 23.55 -3.48
N GLU A 155 19.67 23.83 -2.82
CA GLU A 155 19.64 24.26 -1.42
C GLU A 155 19.10 23.14 -0.52
N PRO A 156 19.78 22.78 0.57
CA PRO A 156 19.33 21.68 1.45
C PRO A 156 18.19 22.06 2.39
N ILE A 157 17.81 23.34 2.45
CA ILE A 157 16.86 23.88 3.43
C ILE A 157 15.82 24.71 2.68
N CYS A 158 14.53 24.48 2.98
CA CYS A 158 13.45 25.25 2.42
C CYS A 158 13.43 26.67 2.98
N THR A 159 13.47 27.67 2.11
CA THR A 159 13.43 29.11 2.47
C THR A 159 12.11 29.55 3.10
N GLU A 160 11.01 28.86 2.81
CA GLU A 160 9.66 29.21 3.30
C GLU A 160 9.37 28.66 4.70
N CYS A 161 9.89 27.48 5.06
CA CYS A 161 9.54 26.83 6.33
C CYS A 161 10.74 26.35 7.17
N GLY A 162 11.96 26.45 6.66
CA GLY A 162 13.17 25.96 7.33
C GLY A 162 13.29 24.44 7.41
N GLY A 163 12.39 23.68 6.76
CA GLY A 163 12.48 22.22 6.69
C GLY A 163 13.60 21.76 5.75
N THR A 164 14.28 20.68 6.12
CA THR A 164 15.31 20.05 5.28
C THR A 164 14.70 19.28 4.11
N LEU A 165 15.19 19.52 2.89
CA LEU A 165 14.71 18.90 1.66
C LEU A 165 15.14 17.44 1.51
#